data_AF-A0A1M5I8U0-F1
#
_entry.id   AF-A0A1M5I8U0-F1
#
_cell.length_a   1.000
_cell.length_b   1.000
_cell.length_c   1.000
_cell.angle_alpha   90.00
_cell.angle_beta   90.00
_cell.angle_gamma   90.00
#
_symmetry.space_group_name_H-M   'P 1'
#
loop_
_entity.id
_entity.type
_entity.pdbx_description
1 polymer ?
#
loop_
_entity_poly.entity_id
_entity_poly.type
_entity_poly.pdbx_seq_one_letter_code
_entity_poly.pdbx_strand_id
1 'polypeptide(L)'
;MNKKTTPADLFLGILALLLISVSFYQTWLGLQQIFGPASFVIALVLSLLLLFLCWMLRNAKLEGKPTGSLVGIYVFIASFCFIANFNALYTRFMKTDIYTDELRLINKSYTELENNIESKLSYKYNKMTAQNIEIKKKQMMEQIKDPGNKGIGERAQALIRDIEKLTGQKVDHLTPVGSDYEDLAERMGRQIDNMISDLSPEEQALKTDINNATLKWNKNIQELLLLSKKDKDVLSQGIIDESLAEYNKLGSRAQTVLGNEKIHFEPVVSQTQEVGKIGFAFEHAIKHFGMYQFVVLAGCILLDFVIVIIILLVTGPDNNRNNRGSVFNNKRSGNTLIPNN
;
A
#
# COMPACT_ATOMS: atom_id res chain seq x y z
N MET A 1 42.25 24.67 28.65
CA MET A 1 42.87 23.86 27.58
C MET A 1 42.21 24.24 26.26
N ASN A 2 42.87 25.07 25.44
CA ASN A 2 42.40 25.38 24.09
C ASN A 2 42.71 24.17 23.18
N LYS A 3 41.77 23.24 23.05
CA LYS A 3 41.82 22.27 21.95
C LYS A 3 41.66 23.07 20.65
N LYS A 4 42.72 23.13 19.83
CA LYS A 4 42.62 23.73 18.49
C LYS A 4 41.63 22.90 17.70
N THR A 5 40.56 23.52 17.21
CA THR A 5 39.62 22.91 16.28
C THR A 5 40.38 22.53 15.02
N THR A 6 40.38 21.25 14.66
CA THR A 6 40.99 20.81 13.41
C THR A 6 40.00 20.97 12.25
N PRO A 7 40.47 21.07 10.99
CA PRO A 7 39.58 21.06 9.83
C PRO A 7 38.67 19.82 9.77
N ALA A 8 39.16 18.67 10.25
CA ALA A 8 38.36 17.44 10.38
C ALA A 8 37.20 17.60 11.37
N ASP A 9 37.40 18.35 12.46
CA ASP A 9 36.35 18.62 13.45
C ASP A 9 35.27 19.54 12.91
N LEU A 10 35.67 20.55 12.15
CA LEU A 10 34.76 21.45 11.46
C LEU A 10 33.93 20.66 10.43
N PHE A 11 34.59 19.82 9.64
CA PHE A 11 33.93 18.97 8.65
C PHE A 11 32.93 18.00 9.28
N LEU A 12 33.33 17.26 10.33
CA LEU A 12 32.45 16.34 11.05
C LEU A 12 31.28 17.05 11.70
N GLY A 13 31.49 18.24 12.27
CA GLY A 13 30.43 19.05 12.86
C GLY A 13 29.39 19.51 11.82
N ILE A 14 29.85 20.02 10.67
CA ILE A 14 28.97 20.42 9.56
C ILE A 14 28.20 19.22 9.01
N LEU A 15 28.89 18.09 8.79
CA LEU A 15 28.28 16.86 8.29
C LEU A 15 27.21 16.32 9.26
N ALA A 16 27.51 16.30 10.56
CA ALA A 16 26.56 15.88 11.58
C ALA A 16 25.32 16.79 11.59
N LEU A 17 25.52 18.11 11.53
CA LEU A 17 24.42 19.08 11.48
C LEU A 17 23.55 18.89 10.24
N LEU A 18 24.16 18.66 9.07
CA LEU A 18 23.44 18.40 7.83
C LEU A 18 22.59 17.13 7.92
N LEU A 19 23.21 16.00 8.29
CA LEU A 19 22.52 14.71 8.34
C LEU A 19 21.39 14.71 9.39
N ILE A 20 21.65 15.27 10.57
CA ILE A 20 20.65 15.36 11.63
C ILE A 20 19.52 16.33 11.25
N SER A 21 19.80 17.42 10.53
CA SER A 21 18.74 18.33 10.06
C SER A 21 17.82 17.67 9.03
N VAL A 22 18.37 16.85 8.14
CA VAL A 22 17.56 16.06 7.20
C VAL A 22 16.78 14.98 7.96
N SER A 23 17.40 14.30 8.94
CA SER A 23 16.73 13.31 9.81
C SER A 23 15.57 13.94 10.57
N PHE A 24 15.80 15.12 11.16
CA PHE A 24 14.80 15.89 11.88
C PHE A 24 13.55 16.14 11.04
N TYR A 25 13.73 16.63 9.81
CA TYR A 25 12.61 16.92 8.92
C TYR A 25 11.84 15.65 8.53
N GLN A 26 12.54 14.56 8.22
CA GLN A 26 11.91 13.29 7.89
C GLN A 26 11.19 12.67 9.11
N THR A 27 11.79 12.74 10.29
CA THR A 27 11.23 12.22 11.55
C THR A 27 9.98 12.99 11.91
N TRP A 28 10.00 14.32 11.75
CA TRP A 28 8.83 15.16 11.96
C TRP A 28 7.66 14.73 11.05
N LEU A 29 7.88 14.61 9.75
CA LEU A 29 6.86 14.15 8.81
C LEU A 29 6.36 12.74 9.13
N GLY A 30 7.29 11.84 9.48
CA GLY A 30 6.99 10.44 9.80
C GLY A 30 6.16 10.26 11.07
N LEU A 31 6.20 11.22 11.99
CA LEU A 31 5.43 11.22 13.24
C LEU A 31 4.14 12.03 13.15
N GLN A 32 3.94 12.80 12.08
CA GLN A 32 2.86 13.78 11.98
C GLN A 32 1.46 13.14 12.10
N GLN A 33 1.26 11.95 11.54
CA GLN A 33 -0.05 11.28 11.61
C GLN A 33 -0.38 10.71 12.99
N ILE A 34 0.64 10.42 13.81
CA ILE A 34 0.44 9.80 15.13
C ILE A 34 0.35 10.88 16.21
N PHE A 35 1.23 11.88 16.15
CA PHE A 35 1.38 12.88 17.20
C PHE A 35 0.88 14.28 16.79
N GLY A 36 0.39 14.46 15.57
CA GLY A 36 -0.15 15.73 15.11
C GLY A 36 0.88 16.87 15.25
N PRO A 37 0.49 18.05 15.78
CA PRO A 37 1.41 19.17 16.00
C PRO A 37 2.59 18.85 16.94
N ALA A 38 2.43 17.90 17.86
CA ALA A 38 3.48 17.53 18.81
C ALA A 38 4.67 16.80 18.14
N SER A 39 4.46 16.25 16.94
CA SER A 39 5.50 15.58 16.15
C SER A 39 6.75 16.44 15.94
N PHE A 40 6.60 17.76 15.76
CA PHE A 40 7.71 18.69 15.61
C PHE A 40 8.60 18.72 16.86
N VAL A 41 7.98 18.84 18.04
CA VAL A 41 8.70 18.92 19.32
C VAL A 41 9.42 17.60 19.60
N ILE A 42 8.76 16.47 19.35
CA ILE A 42 9.35 15.14 19.52
C ILE A 42 10.56 14.96 18.60
N ALA A 43 10.41 15.28 17.31
CA ALA A 43 11.50 15.19 16.34
C ALA A 43 12.69 16.09 16.75
N LEU A 44 12.41 17.29 17.26
CA LEU A 44 13.43 18.24 17.69
C LEU A 44 14.23 17.70 18.88
N VAL A 45 13.53 17.17 19.90
CA VAL A 45 14.16 16.57 21.08
C VAL A 45 15.04 15.38 20.68
N LEU A 46 14.53 14.47 19.84
CA LEU A 46 15.30 13.33 19.36
C LEU A 46 16.55 13.77 18.58
N SER A 47 16.42 14.78 17.72
CA SER A 47 17.53 15.29 16.91
C SER A 47 18.62 15.95 17.76
N LEU A 48 18.23 16.74 18.77
CA LEU A 48 19.17 17.33 19.72
C LEU A 48 19.88 16.27 20.57
N LEU A 49 19.17 15.23 20.99
CA LEU A 49 19.76 14.10 21.71
C LEU A 49 20.79 13.35 20.84
N LEU A 50 20.48 13.09 19.57
CA LEU A 50 21.42 12.45 18.64
C LEU A 50 22.66 13.32 18.39
N LEU A 51 22.49 14.63 18.25
CA LEU A 51 23.59 15.58 18.08
C LEU A 51 24.49 15.63 19.32
N PHE A 52 23.88 15.65 20.51
CA PHE A 52 24.59 15.58 21.78
C PHE A 52 25.37 14.26 21.93
N LEU A 53 24.78 13.13 21.55
CA LEU A 53 25.45 11.84 21.58
C LEU A 53 26.60 11.74 20.57
N CYS A 54 26.46 12.32 19.38
CA CYS A 54 27.56 12.42 18.41
C CYS A 54 28.75 13.19 19.00
N TRP A 55 28.47 14.31 19.68
CA TRP A 55 29.49 15.09 20.37
C TRP A 55 30.16 14.31 21.51
N MET A 56 29.38 13.61 22.34
CA MET A 56 29.90 12.75 23.41
C MET A 56 30.76 11.61 22.87
N LEU A 57 30.31 10.93 21.81
CA LEU A 57 31.05 9.84 21.15
C LEU A 57 32.40 10.31 20.64
N ARG A 58 32.43 11.46 19.96
CA ARG A 58 33.68 12.07 19.49
C ARG A 58 34.62 12.38 20.66
N ASN A 59 34.12 13.01 21.72
CA ASN A 59 34.97 13.35 22.87
C ASN A 59 35.51 12.12 23.58
N ALA A 60 34.69 11.07 23.74
CA ALA A 60 35.12 9.80 24.31
C ALA A 60 36.22 9.14 23.46
N LYS A 61 36.10 9.16 22.12
CA LYS A 61 37.14 8.68 21.19
C LYS A 61 38.45 9.45 21.32
N LEU A 62 38.40 10.78 21.35
CA LEU A 62 39.60 11.62 21.52
C LEU A 62 40.30 11.37 22.85
N GLU A 63 39.54 11.05 23.89
CA GLU A 63 40.06 10.73 25.23
C GLU A 63 40.51 9.27 25.38
N GLY A 64 40.33 8.43 24.36
CA GLY A 64 40.65 7.00 24.41
C GLY A 64 39.73 6.19 25.33
N LYS A 65 38.53 6.71 25.65
CA LYS A 65 37.54 6.04 26.49
C LYS A 65 36.73 5.01 25.68
N PRO A 66 36.21 3.95 26.32
CA PRO A 66 35.33 3.00 25.66
C PRO A 66 34.04 3.68 25.18
N THR A 67 33.69 3.49 23.91
CA THR A 67 32.50 4.11 23.30
C THR A 67 31.29 3.19 23.20
N GLY A 68 31.42 1.91 23.55
CA GLY A 68 30.37 0.90 23.32
C GLY A 68 29.01 1.26 23.93
N SER A 69 28.99 1.73 25.18
CA SER A 69 27.74 2.14 25.85
C SER A 69 27.07 3.34 25.15
N LEU A 70 27.86 4.35 24.76
CA LEU A 70 27.35 5.51 24.02
C LEU A 70 26.81 5.13 22.64
N VAL A 71 27.46 4.18 21.95
CA VAL A 71 26.96 3.64 20.67
C VAL A 71 25.64 2.91 20.89
N GLY A 72 25.50 2.10 21.95
CA GLY A 72 24.25 1.41 22.27
C GLY A 72 23.09 2.38 22.53
N ILE A 73 23.32 3.44 23.31
CA ILE A 73 22.31 4.49 23.56
C ILE A 73 21.96 5.22 22.26
N TYR A 74 22.96 5.54 21.43
CA TYR A 74 22.72 6.14 20.12
C TYR A 74 21.85 5.25 19.25
N VAL A 75 22.18 3.97 19.11
CA VAL A 75 21.43 3.02 18.27
C VAL A 75 19.99 2.88 18.75
N PHE A 76 19.77 2.86 20.06
CA PHE A 76 18.43 2.83 20.63
C PHE A 76 17.60 4.06 20.24
N ILE A 77 18.14 5.27 20.41
CA ILE A 77 17.42 6.51 20.05
C ILE A 77 17.25 6.62 18.53
N ALA A 78 18.31 6.31 17.77
CA ALA A 78 18.30 6.34 16.32
C ALA A 78 17.31 5.32 15.72
N SER A 79 16.96 4.25 16.42
CA SER A 79 15.91 3.33 15.98
C SER A 79 14.53 3.99 15.88
N PHE A 80 14.20 4.93 16.78
CA PHE A 80 12.94 5.67 16.70
C PHE A 80 12.95 6.66 15.52
N CYS A 81 14.08 7.36 15.31
CA CYS A 81 14.26 8.21 14.14
C CYS A 81 14.19 7.38 12.84
N PHE A 82 14.81 6.20 12.82
CA PHE A 82 14.76 5.27 11.69
C PHE A 82 13.33 4.86 11.35
N ILE A 83 12.53 4.46 12.32
CA ILE A 83 11.13 4.07 12.11
C ILE A 83 10.33 5.26 11.52
N ALA A 84 10.52 6.46 12.06
CA ALA A 84 9.83 7.65 11.57
C ALA A 84 10.29 8.07 10.16
N ASN A 85 11.60 8.09 9.93
CA ASN A 85 12.21 8.40 8.64
C ASN A 85 11.79 7.40 7.57
N PHE A 86 11.75 6.12 7.92
CA PHE A 86 11.23 5.06 7.06
C PHE A 86 9.78 5.33 6.70
N ASN A 87 8.91 5.59 7.68
CA ASN A 87 7.51 5.88 7.43
C ASN A 87 7.32 7.08 6.48
N ALA A 88 8.06 8.18 6.69
CA ALA A 88 7.98 9.37 5.85
C ALA A 88 8.46 9.11 4.41
N LEU A 89 9.66 8.54 4.26
CA LEU A 89 10.26 8.31 2.96
C LEU A 89 9.50 7.22 2.18
N TYR A 90 9.16 6.12 2.85
CA TYR A 90 8.40 5.03 2.26
C TYR A 90 7.06 5.53 1.73
N THR A 91 6.27 6.19 2.58
CA THR A 91 4.96 6.72 2.19
C THR A 91 5.08 7.67 1.00
N ARG A 92 6.09 8.54 0.98
CA ARG A 92 6.29 9.51 -0.11
C ARG A 92 6.68 8.85 -1.43
N PHE A 93 7.57 7.86 -1.40
CA PHE A 93 8.07 7.21 -2.62
C PHE A 93 7.09 6.19 -3.18
N MET A 94 6.40 5.47 -2.29
CA MET A 94 5.49 4.37 -2.63
C MET A 94 4.04 4.82 -2.78
N LYS A 95 3.71 6.10 -2.59
CA LYS A 95 2.33 6.62 -2.63
C LYS A 95 1.53 6.12 -3.84
N THR A 96 2.07 6.31 -5.03
CA THR A 96 1.42 5.90 -6.28
C THR A 96 1.23 4.40 -6.39
N ASP A 97 2.20 3.62 -5.93
CA ASP A 97 2.16 2.17 -5.98
C ASP A 97 1.09 1.65 -5.02
N ILE A 98 1.04 2.18 -3.79
CA ILE A 98 0.00 1.88 -2.81
C ILE A 98 -1.39 2.16 -3.40
N TYR A 99 -1.58 3.34 -4.00
CA TYR A 99 -2.85 3.72 -4.63
C TYR A 99 -3.20 2.81 -5.80
N THR A 100 -2.22 2.48 -6.64
CA THR A 100 -2.41 1.59 -7.79
C THR A 100 -2.81 0.19 -7.36
N ASP A 101 -2.19 -0.35 -6.30
CA ASP A 101 -2.49 -1.67 -5.79
C ASP A 101 -3.88 -1.71 -5.13
N GLU A 102 -4.27 -0.67 -4.39
CA GLU A 102 -5.62 -0.57 -3.83
C GLU A 102 -6.70 -0.45 -4.91
N LEU A 103 -6.48 0.37 -5.94
CA LEU A 103 -7.39 0.48 -7.09
C LEU A 103 -7.57 -0.88 -7.80
N ARG A 104 -6.49 -1.64 -7.99
CA ARG A 104 -6.56 -3.00 -8.56
C ARG A 104 -7.31 -3.96 -7.65
N LEU A 105 -7.09 -3.87 -6.34
CA LEU A 105 -7.80 -4.67 -5.36
C LEU A 105 -9.31 -4.39 -5.41
N ILE A 106 -9.71 -3.12 -5.50
CA ILE A 106 -11.12 -2.71 -5.63
C ILE A 106 -11.76 -3.31 -6.87
N ASN A 107 -11.12 -3.21 -8.05
CA ASN A 107 -11.62 -3.86 -9.28
C ASN A 107 -11.84 -5.37 -9.11
N LYS A 108 -10.88 -6.03 -8.44
CA LYS A 108 -10.98 -7.45 -8.14
C LYS A 108 -12.15 -7.73 -7.19
N SER A 109 -12.32 -6.94 -6.14
CA SER A 109 -13.40 -7.07 -5.17
C SER A 109 -14.78 -6.87 -5.79
N TYR A 110 -14.94 -5.91 -6.71
CA TYR A 110 -16.19 -5.75 -7.47
C TYR A 110 -16.53 -6.99 -8.30
N THR A 111 -15.53 -7.53 -9.01
CA THR A 111 -15.69 -8.75 -9.81
C THR A 111 -16.02 -9.96 -8.92
N GLU A 112 -15.36 -10.08 -7.76
CA GLU A 112 -15.65 -11.14 -6.78
C GLU A 112 -17.05 -10.99 -6.18
N LEU A 113 -17.49 -9.77 -5.87
CA LEU A 113 -18.82 -9.47 -5.33
C LEU A 113 -19.92 -9.77 -6.36
N GLU A 114 -19.76 -9.34 -7.61
CA GLU A 114 -20.66 -9.67 -8.72
C GLU A 114 -20.83 -11.18 -8.85
N ASN A 115 -19.72 -11.91 -8.98
CA ASN A 115 -19.76 -13.38 -9.12
C ASN A 115 -20.42 -14.07 -7.90
N ASN A 116 -20.16 -13.57 -6.69
CA ASN A 116 -20.71 -14.13 -5.46
C ASN A 116 -22.23 -13.93 -5.41
N ILE A 117 -22.70 -12.70 -5.66
CA ILE A 117 -24.13 -12.35 -5.73
C ILE A 117 -24.80 -13.17 -6.83
N GLU A 118 -24.27 -13.14 -8.05
CA GLU A 118 -24.85 -13.86 -9.18
C GLU A 118 -24.96 -15.36 -8.89
N SER A 119 -23.99 -15.96 -8.18
CA SER A 119 -24.06 -17.39 -7.85
C SER A 119 -25.14 -17.79 -6.84
N LYS A 120 -25.72 -16.82 -6.13
CA LYS A 120 -26.68 -17.01 -5.02
C LYS A 120 -28.08 -16.50 -5.32
N LEU A 121 -28.24 -15.84 -6.46
CA LEU A 121 -29.53 -15.43 -7.00
C LEU A 121 -30.41 -16.66 -7.28
N SER A 122 -31.71 -16.50 -7.02
CA SER A 122 -32.70 -17.57 -7.14
C SER A 122 -33.11 -17.77 -8.61
N TYR A 123 -32.35 -18.58 -9.35
CA TYR A 123 -32.68 -18.91 -10.75
C TYR A 123 -33.66 -20.08 -10.85
N LYS A 124 -34.53 -20.01 -11.85
CA LYS A 124 -35.45 -21.09 -12.22
C LYS A 124 -34.73 -22.36 -12.71
N TYR A 125 -33.51 -22.19 -13.21
CA TYR A 125 -32.65 -23.25 -13.73
C TYR A 125 -31.42 -23.43 -12.84
N ASN A 126 -30.81 -24.62 -12.87
CA ASN A 126 -29.59 -24.89 -12.11
C ASN A 126 -28.45 -23.93 -12.51
N LYS A 127 -27.46 -23.75 -11.62
CA LYS A 127 -26.36 -22.77 -11.75
C LYS A 127 -25.61 -22.86 -13.09
N MET A 128 -25.32 -24.08 -13.55
CA MET A 128 -24.57 -24.28 -14.81
C MET A 128 -25.40 -23.88 -16.03
N THR A 129 -26.69 -24.21 -16.04
CA THR A 129 -27.62 -23.79 -17.10
C THR A 129 -27.81 -22.28 -17.10
N ALA A 130 -28.01 -21.66 -15.92
CA ALA A 130 -28.17 -20.21 -15.78
C ALA A 130 -26.91 -19.44 -16.26
N GLN A 131 -25.71 -19.90 -15.88
CA GLN A 131 -24.44 -19.31 -16.36
C GLN A 131 -24.26 -19.45 -17.87
N ASN A 132 -24.58 -20.62 -18.44
CA ASN A 132 -24.50 -20.82 -19.89
C ASN A 132 -25.47 -19.91 -20.65
N ILE A 133 -26.67 -19.68 -20.11
CA ILE A 133 -27.63 -18.75 -20.69
C ILE A 133 -27.11 -17.31 -20.57
N GLU A 134 -26.54 -16.91 -19.44
CA GLU A 134 -25.96 -15.58 -19.23
C GLU A 134 -24.79 -15.29 -20.19
N ILE A 135 -23.89 -16.25 -20.39
CA ILE A 135 -22.79 -16.13 -21.37
C ILE A 135 -23.35 -15.95 -22.78
N LYS A 136 -24.30 -16.80 -23.19
CA LYS A 136 -24.93 -16.72 -24.51
C LYS A 136 -25.72 -15.42 -24.69
N LYS A 137 -26.36 -14.91 -23.63
CA LYS A 137 -27.05 -13.61 -23.61
C LYS A 137 -26.06 -12.47 -23.87
N LYS A 138 -24.95 -12.42 -23.14
CA LYS A 138 -23.89 -11.40 -23.33
C LYS A 138 -23.35 -11.45 -24.77
N GLN A 139 -23.04 -12.64 -25.27
CA GLN A 139 -22.60 -12.83 -26.67
C GLN A 139 -23.65 -12.37 -27.68
N MET A 140 -24.94 -12.66 -27.43
CA MET A 140 -26.03 -12.23 -28.32
C MET A 140 -26.14 -10.70 -28.34
N MET A 141 -26.08 -10.06 -27.17
CA MET A 141 -26.12 -8.60 -27.06
C MET A 141 -24.96 -7.94 -27.81
N GLU A 142 -23.76 -8.49 -27.73
CA GLU A 142 -22.60 -8.00 -28.49
C GLU A 142 -22.79 -8.17 -30.00
N GLN A 143 -23.31 -9.31 -30.46
CA GLN A 143 -23.58 -9.51 -31.89
C GLN A 143 -24.64 -8.55 -32.42
N ILE A 144 -25.66 -8.19 -31.63
CA ILE A 144 -26.68 -7.21 -32.02
C ILE A 144 -26.08 -5.81 -32.20
N LYS A 145 -25.11 -5.45 -31.35
CA LYS A 145 -24.43 -4.15 -31.34
C LYS A 145 -23.29 -4.04 -32.37
N ASP A 146 -22.90 -5.14 -33.02
CA ASP A 146 -21.77 -5.17 -33.96
C ASP A 146 -21.95 -4.14 -35.11
N PRO A 147 -21.07 -3.14 -35.24
CA PRO A 147 -21.17 -2.11 -36.28
C PRO A 147 -21.15 -2.69 -37.70
N GLY A 148 -20.49 -3.84 -37.91
CA GLY A 148 -20.37 -4.52 -39.21
C GLY A 148 -21.55 -5.44 -39.55
N ASN A 149 -22.41 -5.77 -38.57
CA ASN A 149 -23.56 -6.64 -38.76
C ASN A 149 -24.69 -6.29 -37.79
N LYS A 150 -25.22 -5.06 -37.91
CA LYS A 150 -26.19 -4.50 -36.97
C LYS A 150 -27.50 -5.30 -36.97
N GLY A 151 -28.02 -5.58 -35.77
CA GLY A 151 -29.30 -6.24 -35.57
C GLY A 151 -29.21 -7.75 -35.37
N ILE A 152 -30.34 -8.45 -35.51
CA ILE A 152 -30.44 -9.89 -35.22
C ILE A 152 -30.03 -10.69 -36.47
N GLY A 153 -28.72 -10.75 -36.73
CA GLY A 153 -28.13 -11.57 -37.80
C GLY A 153 -28.09 -13.08 -37.45
N GLU A 154 -27.58 -13.91 -38.37
CA GLU A 154 -27.59 -15.38 -38.22
C GLU A 154 -26.92 -15.88 -36.93
N ARG A 155 -25.83 -15.24 -36.48
CA ARG A 155 -25.15 -15.58 -35.23
C ARG A 155 -25.99 -15.25 -34.00
N ALA A 156 -26.63 -14.09 -33.98
CA ALA A 156 -27.55 -13.72 -32.90
C ALA A 156 -28.76 -14.67 -32.87
N GLN A 157 -29.31 -15.06 -34.03
CA GLN A 157 -30.37 -16.06 -34.12
C GLN A 157 -29.94 -17.45 -33.63
N ALA A 158 -28.71 -17.88 -33.92
CA ALA A 158 -28.18 -19.13 -33.42
C ALA A 158 -28.05 -19.12 -31.88
N LEU A 159 -27.58 -18.02 -31.31
CA LEU A 159 -27.51 -17.83 -29.86
C LEU A 159 -28.89 -17.82 -29.21
N ILE A 160 -29.88 -17.16 -29.84
CA ILE A 160 -31.28 -17.19 -29.41
C ILE A 160 -31.79 -18.64 -29.39
N ARG A 161 -31.63 -19.41 -30.47
CA ARG A 161 -32.08 -20.81 -30.53
C ARG A 161 -31.42 -21.69 -29.47
N ASP A 162 -30.15 -21.45 -29.18
CA ASP A 162 -29.45 -22.17 -28.11
C ASP A 162 -30.02 -21.83 -26.72
N ILE A 163 -30.35 -20.56 -26.49
CA ILE A 163 -31.02 -20.11 -25.27
C ILE A 163 -32.41 -20.75 -25.17
N GLU A 164 -33.20 -20.75 -26.25
CA GLU A 164 -34.53 -21.39 -26.30
C GLU A 164 -34.48 -22.89 -25.98
N LYS A 165 -33.43 -23.59 -26.44
CA LYS A 165 -33.21 -25.01 -26.10
C LYS A 165 -32.88 -25.21 -24.62
N LEU A 166 -32.11 -24.29 -24.03
CA LEU A 166 -31.72 -24.37 -22.62
C LEU A 166 -32.87 -23.98 -21.68
N THR A 167 -33.72 -23.03 -22.09
CA THR A 167 -34.88 -22.57 -21.31
C THR A 167 -36.15 -23.40 -21.56
N GLY A 168 -36.28 -24.01 -22.74
CA GLY A 168 -37.53 -24.62 -23.20
C GLY A 168 -38.63 -23.59 -23.52
N GLN A 169 -38.28 -22.31 -23.62
CA GLN A 169 -39.19 -21.19 -23.91
C GLN A 169 -38.75 -20.48 -25.18
N LYS A 170 -39.70 -19.97 -25.97
CA LYS A 170 -39.41 -19.18 -27.18
C LYS A 170 -39.09 -17.75 -26.83
N VAL A 171 -38.09 -17.18 -27.51
CA VAL A 171 -37.73 -15.76 -27.40
C VAL A 171 -38.42 -14.98 -28.50
N ASP A 172 -39.10 -13.89 -28.14
CA ASP A 172 -39.72 -13.03 -29.14
C ASP A 172 -38.65 -12.24 -29.89
N HIS A 173 -38.78 -12.17 -31.21
CA HIS A 173 -37.87 -11.40 -32.04
C HIS A 173 -38.29 -9.93 -32.03
N LEU A 174 -37.68 -9.15 -31.14
CA LEU A 174 -37.92 -7.71 -31.07
C LEU A 174 -37.28 -6.98 -32.26
N THR A 175 -37.87 -5.85 -32.65
CA THR A 175 -37.33 -4.96 -33.69
C THR A 175 -36.71 -3.70 -33.09
N PRO A 176 -35.67 -3.14 -33.72
CA PRO A 176 -35.04 -1.90 -33.26
C PRO A 176 -36.03 -0.73 -33.34
N VAL A 177 -36.00 0.17 -32.35
CA VAL A 177 -36.71 1.45 -32.44
C VAL A 177 -35.80 2.41 -33.20
N GLY A 178 -36.12 2.67 -34.47
CA GLY A 178 -35.28 3.47 -35.35
C GLY A 178 -33.97 2.76 -35.70
N SER A 179 -32.82 3.38 -35.40
CA SER A 179 -31.47 2.83 -35.64
C SER A 179 -30.71 2.52 -34.35
N ASP A 180 -31.43 2.42 -33.23
CA ASP A 180 -30.88 2.15 -31.91
C ASP A 180 -30.80 0.64 -31.64
N TYR A 181 -29.67 0.05 -32.02
CA TYR A 181 -29.37 -1.37 -31.80
C TYR A 181 -28.85 -1.65 -30.39
N GLU A 182 -28.47 -0.60 -29.65
CA GLU A 182 -28.05 -0.70 -28.26
C GLU A 182 -29.28 -0.94 -27.36
N ASP A 183 -30.33 -0.14 -27.56
CA ASP A 183 -31.64 -0.37 -26.94
C ASP A 183 -32.21 -1.75 -27.29
N LEU A 184 -32.11 -2.17 -28.56
CA LEU A 184 -32.57 -3.50 -28.97
C LEU A 184 -31.85 -4.61 -28.20
N ALA A 185 -30.52 -4.55 -28.11
CA ALA A 185 -29.72 -5.53 -27.39
C ALA A 185 -30.13 -5.59 -25.90
N GLU A 186 -30.35 -4.44 -25.27
CA GLU A 186 -30.81 -4.39 -23.88
C GLU A 186 -32.21 -4.96 -23.67
N ARG A 187 -33.16 -4.65 -24.56
CA ARG A 187 -34.52 -5.20 -24.47
C ARG A 187 -34.53 -6.71 -24.69
N MET A 188 -33.76 -7.21 -25.65
CA MET A 188 -33.58 -8.66 -25.88
C MET A 188 -32.91 -9.33 -24.68
N GLY A 189 -31.88 -8.70 -24.09
CA GLY A 189 -31.24 -9.18 -22.87
C GLY A 189 -32.21 -9.29 -21.70
N ARG A 190 -33.02 -8.24 -21.48
CA ARG A 190 -34.08 -8.23 -20.45
C ARG A 190 -35.12 -9.33 -20.64
N GLN A 191 -35.51 -9.61 -21.88
CA GLN A 191 -36.44 -10.70 -22.17
C GLN A 191 -35.86 -12.06 -21.75
N ILE A 192 -34.59 -12.33 -22.05
CA ILE A 192 -33.91 -13.56 -21.64
C ILE A 192 -33.76 -13.62 -20.12
N ASP A 193 -33.41 -12.51 -19.47
CA ASP A 193 -33.36 -12.43 -18.00
C ASP A 193 -34.71 -12.83 -17.40
N ASN A 194 -35.83 -12.34 -17.94
CA ASN A 194 -37.17 -12.71 -17.46
C ASN A 194 -37.53 -14.20 -17.68
N MET A 195 -36.93 -14.88 -18.67
CA MET A 195 -37.18 -16.31 -18.91
C MET A 195 -36.44 -17.21 -17.92
N ILE A 196 -35.27 -16.79 -17.46
CA ILE A 196 -34.40 -17.56 -16.55
C ILE A 196 -34.60 -17.24 -15.08
N SER A 197 -35.34 -16.17 -14.80
CA SER A 197 -35.47 -15.56 -13.50
C SER A 197 -36.79 -15.94 -12.82
N ASP A 198 -36.69 -16.58 -11.66
CA ASP A 198 -37.71 -16.46 -10.59
C ASP A 198 -37.27 -15.38 -9.57
N LEU A 199 -36.37 -14.48 -9.98
CA LEU A 199 -35.85 -13.41 -9.13
C LEU A 199 -36.97 -12.46 -8.77
N SER A 200 -37.01 -12.11 -7.49
CA SER A 200 -37.80 -10.99 -7.02
C SER A 200 -37.36 -9.69 -7.74
N PRO A 201 -38.26 -8.69 -7.86
CA PRO A 201 -37.88 -7.37 -8.40
C PRO A 201 -36.65 -6.77 -7.69
N GLU A 202 -36.48 -7.07 -6.40
CA GLU A 202 -35.35 -6.62 -5.59
C GLU A 202 -34.03 -7.31 -5.99
N GLU A 203 -34.06 -8.63 -6.22
CA GLU A 203 -32.92 -9.41 -6.73
C GLU A 203 -32.52 -8.99 -8.16
N GLN A 204 -33.49 -8.71 -9.04
CA GLN A 204 -33.23 -8.25 -10.40
C GLN A 204 -32.62 -6.84 -10.42
N ALA A 205 -33.12 -5.93 -9.58
CA ALA A 205 -32.54 -4.60 -9.39
C ALA A 205 -31.12 -4.72 -8.83
N LEU A 206 -30.88 -5.57 -7.84
CA LEU A 206 -29.55 -5.81 -7.29
C LEU A 206 -28.56 -6.32 -8.35
N LYS A 207 -28.95 -7.31 -9.16
CA LYS A 207 -28.13 -7.84 -10.27
C LYS A 207 -27.75 -6.73 -11.25
N THR A 208 -28.72 -5.89 -11.63
CA THR A 208 -28.50 -4.80 -12.57
C THR A 208 -27.55 -3.75 -11.99
N ASP A 209 -27.77 -3.37 -10.72
CA ASP A 209 -26.98 -2.34 -10.05
C ASP A 209 -25.54 -2.79 -9.83
N ILE A 210 -25.29 -4.05 -9.44
CA ILE A 210 -23.92 -4.57 -9.28
C ILE A 210 -23.19 -4.66 -10.63
N ASN A 211 -23.86 -5.14 -11.68
CA ASN A 211 -23.23 -5.26 -13.00
C ASN A 211 -22.86 -3.86 -13.56
N ASN A 212 -23.75 -2.89 -13.41
CA ASN A 212 -23.49 -1.51 -13.81
C ASN A 212 -22.35 -0.88 -12.99
N ALA A 213 -22.32 -1.10 -11.68
CA ALA A 213 -21.25 -0.61 -10.82
C ALA A 213 -19.90 -1.25 -11.15
N THR A 214 -19.85 -2.57 -11.36
CA THR A 214 -18.62 -3.27 -11.76
C THR A 214 -18.10 -2.72 -13.09
N LEU A 215 -18.95 -2.52 -14.09
CA LEU A 215 -18.54 -1.94 -15.38
C LEU A 215 -18.04 -0.50 -15.24
N LYS A 216 -18.79 0.35 -14.52
CA LYS A 216 -18.44 1.75 -14.25
C LYS A 216 -17.07 1.83 -13.57
N TRP A 217 -16.87 1.10 -12.48
CA TRP A 217 -15.64 1.20 -11.68
C TRP A 217 -14.45 0.53 -12.35
N ASN A 218 -14.64 -0.61 -13.03
CA ASN A 218 -13.58 -1.20 -13.84
C ASN A 218 -13.07 -0.21 -14.89
N LYS A 219 -13.98 0.47 -15.60
CA LYS A 219 -13.60 1.48 -16.59
C LYS A 219 -12.89 2.67 -15.95
N ASN A 220 -13.50 3.30 -14.95
CA ASN A 220 -12.95 4.48 -14.27
C ASN A 220 -11.56 4.19 -13.68
N ILE A 221 -11.39 3.03 -13.06
CA ILE A 221 -10.11 2.62 -12.47
C ILE A 221 -9.08 2.37 -13.57
N GLN A 222 -9.41 1.70 -14.67
CA GLN A 222 -8.48 1.51 -15.79
C GLN A 222 -8.04 2.84 -16.41
N GLU A 223 -8.98 3.78 -16.62
CA GLU A 223 -8.66 5.13 -17.10
C GLU A 223 -7.72 5.85 -16.14
N LEU A 224 -7.97 5.77 -14.82
CA LEU A 224 -7.11 6.34 -13.79
C LEU A 224 -5.71 5.70 -13.78
N LEU A 225 -5.63 4.39 -13.96
CA LEU A 225 -4.38 3.63 -14.03
C LEU A 225 -3.52 3.99 -15.26
N LEU A 226 -4.10 4.60 -16.29
CA LEU A 226 -3.37 5.10 -17.46
C LEU A 226 -2.83 6.53 -17.30
N LEU A 227 -3.26 7.27 -16.27
CA LEU A 227 -2.82 8.64 -16.04
C LEU A 227 -1.34 8.73 -15.59
N SER A 228 -0.82 9.95 -15.63
CA SER A 228 0.51 10.28 -15.11
C SER A 228 0.60 10.03 -13.61
N LYS A 229 1.83 9.84 -13.08
CA LYS A 229 2.07 9.62 -11.63
C LYS A 229 1.45 10.73 -10.77
N LYS A 230 1.58 11.99 -11.22
CA LYS A 230 1.08 13.16 -10.49
C LYS A 230 -0.45 13.17 -10.41
N ASP A 231 -1.11 12.90 -11.54
CA ASP A 231 -2.58 12.96 -11.61
C ASP A 231 -3.20 11.79 -10.83
N LYS A 232 -2.58 10.60 -10.87
CA LYS A 232 -2.93 9.47 -10.02
C LYS A 232 -2.90 9.84 -8.55
N ASP A 233 -1.81 10.42 -8.06
CA ASP A 233 -1.68 10.75 -6.64
C ASP A 233 -2.69 11.79 -6.13
N VAL A 234 -3.27 12.59 -7.02
CA VAL A 234 -4.28 13.61 -6.70
C VAL A 234 -5.68 13.02 -6.74
N LEU A 235 -6.00 12.22 -7.76
CA LEU A 235 -7.37 11.75 -8.01
C LEU A 235 -7.68 10.42 -7.31
N SER A 236 -6.67 9.58 -7.04
CA SER A 236 -6.90 8.21 -6.56
C SER A 236 -7.65 8.16 -5.24
N GLN A 237 -7.34 9.04 -4.28
CA GLN A 237 -8.01 9.01 -2.98
C GLN A 237 -9.53 9.18 -3.10
N GLY A 238 -9.98 10.19 -3.86
CA GLY A 238 -11.40 10.45 -4.04
C GLY A 238 -12.13 9.30 -4.76
N ILE A 239 -11.48 8.72 -5.78
CA ILE A 239 -12.02 7.58 -6.51
C ILE A 239 -12.07 6.31 -5.63
N ILE A 240 -11.06 6.08 -4.81
CA ILE A 240 -11.02 4.97 -3.86
C ILE A 240 -12.16 5.12 -2.83
N ASP A 241 -12.31 6.31 -2.24
CA ASP A 241 -13.36 6.55 -1.25
C ASP A 241 -14.76 6.43 -1.86
N GLU A 242 -15.00 6.98 -3.06
CA GLU A 242 -16.29 6.90 -3.75
C GLU A 242 -16.63 5.45 -4.15
N SER A 243 -15.66 4.73 -4.72
CA SER A 243 -15.86 3.33 -5.12
C SER A 243 -16.09 2.43 -3.93
N LEU A 244 -15.34 2.57 -2.82
CA LEU A 244 -15.57 1.77 -1.62
C LEU A 244 -16.91 2.09 -0.95
N ALA A 245 -17.36 3.35 -0.97
CA ALA A 245 -18.68 3.71 -0.46
C ALA A 245 -19.80 3.03 -1.27
N GLU A 246 -19.70 3.04 -2.60
CA GLU A 246 -20.67 2.36 -3.48
C GLU A 246 -20.58 0.83 -3.33
N TYR A 247 -19.37 0.26 -3.24
CA TYR A 247 -19.12 -1.16 -2.99
C TYR A 247 -19.79 -1.63 -1.69
N ASN A 248 -19.55 -0.91 -0.60
CA ASN A 248 -20.13 -1.25 0.71
C ASN A 248 -21.65 -1.15 0.69
N LYS A 249 -22.20 -0.13 0.04
CA LYS A 249 -23.65 0.02 -0.13
C LYS A 249 -24.25 -1.18 -0.87
N LEU A 250 -23.62 -1.62 -1.96
CA LEU A 250 -24.08 -2.77 -2.75
C LEU A 250 -23.96 -4.08 -1.99
N GLY A 251 -22.84 -4.30 -1.29
CA GLY A 251 -22.64 -5.48 -0.45
C GLY A 251 -23.65 -5.58 0.69
N SER A 252 -23.90 -4.48 1.42
CA SER A 252 -24.92 -4.45 2.47
C SER A 252 -26.34 -4.67 1.92
N ARG A 253 -26.65 -4.10 0.74
CA ARG A 253 -27.92 -4.35 0.07
C ARG A 253 -28.05 -5.81 -0.36
N ALA A 254 -26.99 -6.42 -0.88
CA ALA A 254 -26.99 -7.83 -1.25
C ALA A 254 -27.28 -8.74 -0.05
N GLN A 255 -26.71 -8.44 1.11
CA GLN A 255 -26.99 -9.14 2.35
C GLN A 255 -28.44 -8.98 2.83
N THR A 256 -29.04 -7.80 2.61
CA THR A 256 -30.45 -7.56 2.95
C THR A 256 -31.39 -8.31 2.01
N VAL A 257 -31.11 -8.29 0.70
CA VAL A 257 -31.97 -8.89 -0.34
C VAL A 257 -31.86 -10.42 -0.37
N LEU A 258 -30.64 -10.97 -0.27
CA LEU A 258 -30.40 -12.42 -0.34
C LEU A 258 -30.49 -13.10 1.03
N GLY A 259 -30.44 -12.33 2.11
CA GLY A 259 -30.40 -12.81 3.49
C GLY A 259 -29.01 -13.27 3.95
N ASN A 260 -28.78 -13.17 5.26
CA ASN A 260 -27.52 -13.54 5.93
C ASN A 260 -27.11 -15.00 5.72
N GLU A 261 -28.07 -15.90 5.49
CA GLU A 261 -27.80 -17.32 5.28
C GLU A 261 -27.14 -17.58 3.92
N LYS A 262 -27.45 -16.76 2.91
CA LYS A 262 -26.88 -16.89 1.57
C LYS A 262 -25.60 -16.07 1.44
N ILE A 263 -25.56 -14.83 1.93
CA ILE A 263 -24.39 -13.97 1.79
C ILE A 263 -24.07 -13.25 3.10
N HIS A 264 -22.80 -13.31 3.49
CA HIS A 264 -22.26 -12.52 4.59
C HIS A 264 -21.31 -11.48 3.99
N PHE A 265 -21.58 -10.21 4.23
CA PHE A 265 -20.78 -9.10 3.72
C PHE A 265 -20.25 -8.27 4.88
N GLU A 266 -18.93 -8.09 4.89
CA GLU A 266 -18.27 -7.18 5.81
C GLU A 266 -17.82 -5.93 5.04
N PRO A 267 -18.18 -4.72 5.50
CA PRO A 267 -17.73 -3.49 4.86
C PRO A 267 -16.21 -3.37 4.82
N VAL A 268 -15.69 -2.96 3.66
CA VAL A 268 -14.26 -2.73 3.45
C VAL A 268 -13.97 -1.25 3.61
N VAL A 269 -12.93 -0.92 4.38
CA VAL A 269 -12.42 0.44 4.52
C VAL A 269 -11.16 0.62 3.68
N SER A 270 -10.94 1.86 3.24
CA SER A 270 -9.77 2.20 2.43
C SER A 270 -8.48 2.03 3.23
N GLN A 271 -7.50 1.34 2.65
CA GLN A 271 -6.17 1.20 3.23
C GLN A 271 -5.34 2.47 2.97
N THR A 272 -5.68 3.24 1.92
CA THR A 272 -5.01 4.52 1.64
C THR A 272 -5.23 5.58 2.71
N GLN A 273 -6.31 5.48 3.49
CA GLN A 273 -6.53 6.33 4.67
C GLN A 273 -5.51 6.04 5.80
N GLU A 274 -4.85 4.89 5.75
CA GLU A 274 -3.78 4.51 6.67
C GLU A 274 -2.38 4.86 6.15
N VAL A 275 -2.28 5.36 4.92
CA VAL A 275 -1.02 5.77 4.31
C VAL A 275 -0.39 6.89 5.12
N GLY A 276 0.80 6.63 5.65
CA GLY A 276 1.54 7.51 6.56
C GLY A 276 1.43 7.13 8.03
N LYS A 277 0.66 6.08 8.38
CA LYS A 277 0.79 5.40 9.67
C LYS A 277 1.98 4.46 9.59
N ILE A 278 2.80 4.47 10.65
CA ILE A 278 4.00 3.62 10.74
C ILE A 278 3.67 2.15 10.49
N GLY A 279 2.61 1.62 11.13
CA GLY A 279 2.22 0.21 10.99
C GLY A 279 1.95 -0.19 9.54
N PHE A 280 1.19 0.63 8.80
CA PHE A 280 0.88 0.41 7.41
C PHE A 280 2.13 0.42 6.52
N ALA A 281 3.02 1.41 6.69
CA ALA A 281 4.24 1.51 5.90
C ALA A 281 5.14 0.27 6.06
N PHE A 282 5.30 -0.23 7.28
CA PHE A 282 6.08 -1.46 7.53
C PHE A 282 5.39 -2.71 7.00
N GLU A 283 4.08 -2.86 7.22
CA GLU A 283 3.33 -4.02 6.74
C GLU A 283 3.35 -4.10 5.20
N HIS A 284 3.10 -2.97 4.53
CA HIS A 284 3.17 -2.89 3.08
C HIS A 284 4.59 -3.14 2.57
N ALA A 285 5.61 -2.63 3.26
CA ALA A 285 7.01 -2.87 2.87
C ALA A 285 7.39 -4.35 2.95
N ILE A 286 6.92 -5.06 3.98
CA ILE A 286 7.19 -6.49 4.19
C ILE A 286 6.45 -7.33 3.15
N LYS A 287 5.16 -7.05 2.92
CA LYS A 287 4.33 -7.79 1.97
C LYS A 287 4.81 -7.64 0.52
N HIS A 288 5.34 -6.46 0.18
CA HIS A 288 5.76 -6.11 -1.18
C HIS A 288 7.28 -5.89 -1.28
N PHE A 289 8.08 -6.59 -0.48
CA PHE A 289 9.52 -6.33 -0.39
C PHE A 289 10.21 -6.53 -1.74
N GLY A 290 10.78 -5.45 -2.28
CA GLY A 290 11.47 -5.41 -3.56
C GLY A 290 12.58 -4.37 -3.59
N MET A 291 13.09 -4.05 -4.78
CA MET A 291 14.24 -3.16 -4.95
C MET A 291 13.98 -1.74 -4.44
N TYR A 292 12.79 -1.19 -4.63
CA TYR A 292 12.46 0.15 -4.17
C TYR A 292 12.38 0.24 -2.64
N GLN A 293 11.75 -0.76 -2.00
CA GLN A 293 11.66 -0.87 -0.54
C GLN A 293 13.05 -1.05 0.08
N PHE A 294 13.91 -1.85 -0.55
CA PHE A 294 15.31 -1.98 -0.16
C PHE A 294 16.07 -0.65 -0.25
N VAL A 295 15.91 0.10 -1.34
CA VAL A 295 16.57 1.42 -1.50
C VAL A 295 16.09 2.42 -0.45
N VAL A 296 14.78 2.46 -0.15
CA VAL A 296 14.24 3.31 0.91
C VAL A 296 14.83 2.92 2.27
N LEU A 297 14.84 1.63 2.59
CA LEU A 297 15.40 1.11 3.85
C LEU A 297 16.90 1.42 3.97
N ALA A 298 17.68 1.20 2.91
CA ALA A 298 19.10 1.53 2.87
C ALA A 298 19.34 3.04 3.02
N GLY A 299 18.50 3.87 2.40
CA GLY A 299 18.53 5.32 2.56
C GLY A 299 18.29 5.76 4.00
N CYS A 300 17.31 5.18 4.69
CA CYS A 300 17.05 5.45 6.12
C CYS A 300 18.21 4.99 7.02
N ILE A 301 18.76 3.80 6.78
CA ILE A 301 19.93 3.32 7.54
C ILE A 301 21.12 4.26 7.35
N LEU A 302 21.39 4.67 6.11
CA LEU A 302 22.47 5.61 5.82
C LEU A 302 22.22 6.93 6.55
N LEU A 303 21.02 7.47 6.48
CA LEU A 303 20.66 8.73 7.12
C LEU A 303 20.91 8.70 8.64
N ASP A 304 20.41 7.68 9.34
CA ASP A 304 20.41 7.66 10.81
C ASP A 304 21.69 7.10 11.43
N PHE A 305 22.43 6.25 10.72
CA PHE A 305 23.58 5.54 11.31
C PHE A 305 24.94 5.94 10.71
N VAL A 306 25.00 6.55 9.52
CA VAL A 306 26.29 6.82 8.86
C VAL A 306 27.16 7.76 9.68
N ILE A 307 26.59 8.75 10.35
CA ILE A 307 27.37 9.76 11.09
C ILE A 307 28.14 9.13 12.25
N VAL A 308 27.54 8.18 12.98
CA VAL A 308 28.22 7.47 14.06
C VAL A 308 29.32 6.57 13.53
N ILE A 309 29.08 5.88 12.40
CA ILE A 309 30.11 5.08 11.75
C ILE A 309 31.31 5.96 11.37
N ILE A 310 31.06 7.12 10.74
CA ILE A 310 32.11 8.08 10.37
C ILE A 310 32.84 8.60 11.60
N ILE A 311 32.15 8.99 12.66
CA ILE A 311 32.79 9.47 13.91
C ILE A 311 33.71 8.39 14.49
N LEU A 312 33.26 7.12 14.51
CA LEU A 312 34.05 6.02 15.09
C LEU A 312 35.30 5.66 14.25
N LEU A 313 35.24 5.85 12.93
CA LEU A 313 36.34 5.55 11.99
C LEU A 313 37.33 6.71 11.86
N VAL A 314 36.83 7.95 11.74
CA VAL A 314 37.67 9.13 11.47
C VAL A 314 38.27 9.71 12.75
N THR A 315 37.58 9.58 13.90
CA THR A 315 38.09 10.09 15.18
C THR A 315 39.07 9.10 15.80
N GLY A 316 40.37 9.38 15.64
CA GLY A 316 41.45 8.70 16.35
C GLY A 316 41.78 9.38 17.69
N PRO A 317 42.31 8.65 18.69
CA PRO A 317 42.85 9.28 19.90
C PRO A 317 44.01 10.22 19.53
N ASP A 318 44.06 11.40 20.16
CA ASP A 318 45.19 12.31 20.01
C ASP A 318 46.46 11.60 20.53
N ASN A 319 47.33 11.16 19.62
CA ASN A 319 48.66 10.60 19.95
C ASN A 319 49.60 11.67 20.57
N ASN A 320 49.15 12.91 20.71
CA ASN A 320 49.88 13.99 21.39
C ASN A 320 49.67 13.99 22.91
N ARG A 321 49.63 12.80 23.53
CA ARG A 321 49.90 12.69 24.96
C ARG A 321 51.41 12.81 25.14
N ASN A 322 51.83 14.02 25.52
CA ASN A 322 53.17 14.34 25.97
C ASN A 322 53.79 13.16 26.74
N ASN A 323 54.89 12.67 26.21
CA ASN A 323 55.79 11.70 26.81
C ASN A 323 56.50 12.36 28.02
N ARG A 324 55.75 12.60 29.09
CA ARG A 324 56.25 13.08 30.38
C ARG A 324 55.53 12.36 31.51
N GLY A 325 56.10 11.21 31.90
CA GLY A 325 55.72 10.55 33.15
C GLY A 325 56.12 9.08 33.21
N SER A 326 57.18 8.80 33.96
CA SER A 326 57.61 7.49 34.47
C SER A 326 58.49 6.62 33.54
N VAL A 327 59.74 7.04 33.40
CA VAL A 327 60.87 6.10 33.51
C VAL A 327 60.93 5.75 35.01
N PHE A 328 60.89 4.45 35.36
CA PHE A 328 60.79 3.85 36.70
C PHE A 328 59.39 3.46 37.21
N ASN A 329 58.94 2.26 36.79
CA ASN A 329 58.53 1.24 37.75
C ASN A 329 58.60 -0.16 37.11
N ASN A 330 59.80 -0.72 37.07
CA ASN A 330 59.98 -2.17 37.00
C ASN A 330 59.50 -2.77 38.34
N LYS A 331 58.27 -3.29 38.39
CA LYS A 331 57.93 -4.33 39.36
C LYS A 331 57.71 -5.63 38.62
N ARG A 332 58.82 -6.36 38.49
CA ARG A 332 58.89 -7.80 38.25
C ARG A 332 57.80 -8.50 39.06
N SER A 333 56.83 -9.07 38.36
CA SER A 333 56.01 -10.16 38.88
C SER A 333 56.90 -11.40 38.96
N GLY A 334 57.47 -11.65 40.14
CA GLY A 334 58.15 -12.90 40.44
C GLY A 334 57.11 -13.94 40.83
N ASN A 335 56.82 -14.88 39.94
CA ASN A 335 56.16 -16.13 40.31
C ASN A 335 57.15 -16.96 41.14
N THR A 336 57.00 -16.94 42.45
CA THR A 336 57.66 -17.91 43.34
C THR A 336 56.86 -19.20 43.29
N LEU A 337 57.39 -20.19 42.57
CA LEU A 337 56.98 -21.59 42.66
C LEU A 337 57.46 -22.15 44.00
N ILE A 338 56.54 -22.54 44.87
CA ILE A 338 56.84 -23.32 46.08
C ILE A 338 56.71 -24.80 45.70
N PRO A 339 57.78 -25.62 45.73
CA PRO A 339 57.64 -27.07 45.58
C PRO A 339 57.16 -27.70 46.89
N ASN A 340 56.15 -28.56 46.79
CA ASN A 340 55.74 -29.48 47.84
C ASN A 340 56.85 -30.51 48.07
N ASN A 341 57.27 -30.66 49.33
CA ASN A 341 57.83 -31.90 49.88
C ASN A 341 56.99 -32.30 51.09
#